data_AF-A0AA43FX43-F1
#
_entry.id   AF-A0AA43FX43-F1
#
_cell.length_a   1.000
_cell.length_b   1.000
_cell.length_c   1.000
_cell.angle_alpha   90.00
_cell.angle_beta   90.00
_cell.angle_gamma   90.00
#
_symmetry.space_group_name_H-M   'P 1'
#
loop_
_entity.id
_entity.type
_entity.pdbx_description
1 polymer ?
#
loop_
_entity_poly.entity_id
_entity_poly.type
_entity_poly.pdbx_seq_one_letter_code
_entity_poly.pdbx_strand_id
1 'polypeptide(L)'
;LGIGALAERLHRDRAEVEDMAFTDLLTRLPNRRHARLFLESEFAAAQRGRALSVVLFDLDRFKAYNDDHGHQAGDQALKAFAEILDEVTRRMDLSGRFGGEEFVSILTGTDADGAVVFADRVRQTLEALTLPSGTHLTVSAGVASYRPTMVSPDEFLAAADHALYEAKREGRNRVSRFPTPPAHRPPSQERQKVDALLRVQRREPPPYPRASDELGRTPPPQELLPELAEGYGVGYRALVVEDDPQVRELIQRCLLQDGFEVVTAEDVAGAEELLAEEFDLVVTDIGLPGASGRDVVSFVKSRWPATQVLVVTALHDAQVAAGALGASADRYLFKPFRMADLRRHAAGAVDRRTRTPSGTAHGGVPESVEDGPPEDRPDSRAVLRGAHALTRAVAARDGSSLGAGERVSRYAECLARILDPTEEVVGHASLHLACQLYDVGKIGVPDSILTKEGELTPEEAGQMRSHPLQGHQILEPLTNDRTVLDVVLLHHENWDGSGYPQGRSGDGIPLAAQIVGMCDALEAMTQDRAFRKARPWSEALDELRRMKGTRFSPELIGALDSAEAELRRIFREASTADDGSA
;
A
#
# COMPACT_ATOMS: atom_id res chain seq x y z
N LEU A 1 24.69 -10.06 -28.50
CA LEU A 1 23.21 -10.12 -28.58
C LEU A 1 22.74 -8.69 -28.81
N GLY A 2 22.05 -8.43 -29.92
CA GLY A 2 21.67 -7.06 -30.32
C GLY A 2 20.64 -6.45 -29.37
N ILE A 3 20.60 -5.12 -29.31
CA ILE A 3 19.71 -4.31 -28.45
C ILE A 3 18.23 -4.73 -28.58
N GLY A 4 17.79 -5.15 -29.78
CA GLY A 4 16.42 -5.66 -29.99
C GLY A 4 16.08 -6.95 -29.24
N ALA A 5 17.04 -7.88 -29.12
CA ALA A 5 16.83 -9.13 -28.37
C ALA A 5 16.82 -8.89 -26.84
N LEU A 6 17.52 -7.84 -26.39
CA LEU A 6 17.50 -7.40 -24.99
C LEU A 6 16.19 -6.67 -24.67
N ALA A 7 15.67 -5.85 -25.59
CA ALA A 7 14.39 -5.17 -25.45
C ALA A 7 13.19 -6.14 -25.45
N GLU A 8 13.18 -7.14 -26.34
CA GLU A 8 12.16 -8.20 -26.31
C GLU A 8 12.23 -9.03 -25.04
N ARG A 9 13.44 -9.28 -24.51
CA ARG A 9 13.62 -9.99 -23.25
C ARG A 9 13.13 -9.16 -22.07
N LEU A 10 13.48 -7.87 -22.01
CA LEU A 10 12.98 -6.93 -21.00
C LEU A 10 11.46 -6.74 -21.04
N HIS A 11 10.85 -6.72 -22.22
CA HIS A 11 9.39 -6.66 -22.35
C HIS A 11 8.71 -7.96 -21.91
N ARG A 12 9.32 -9.13 -22.20
CA ARG A 12 8.81 -10.42 -21.75
C ARG A 12 8.95 -10.58 -20.24
N ASP A 13 10.13 -10.25 -19.70
CA ASP A 13 10.42 -10.27 -18.27
C ASP A 13 9.51 -9.28 -17.51
N ARG A 14 9.19 -8.11 -18.10
CA ARG A 14 8.26 -7.12 -17.52
C ARG A 14 6.79 -7.56 -17.59
N ALA A 15 6.35 -8.13 -18.71
CA ALA A 15 5.00 -8.69 -18.83
C ALA A 15 4.80 -9.88 -17.88
N GLU A 16 5.85 -10.68 -17.65
CA GLU A 16 5.86 -11.73 -16.64
C GLU A 16 5.77 -11.15 -15.22
N VAL A 17 6.49 -10.06 -14.91
CA VAL A 17 6.40 -9.36 -13.61
C VAL A 17 5.03 -8.72 -13.36
N GLU A 18 4.42 -8.14 -14.39
CA GLU A 18 3.07 -7.55 -14.32
C GLU A 18 1.98 -8.62 -14.20
N ASP A 19 2.11 -9.75 -14.92
CA ASP A 19 1.25 -10.93 -14.78
C ASP A 19 1.36 -11.47 -13.34
N MET A 20 2.58 -11.71 -12.84
CA MET A 20 2.84 -12.21 -11.49
C MET A 20 2.28 -11.34 -10.35
N ALA A 21 2.14 -10.03 -10.54
CA ALA A 21 1.62 -9.12 -9.53
C ALA A 21 0.09 -9.24 -9.34
N PHE A 22 -0.63 -9.67 -10.38
CA PHE A 22 -2.10 -9.67 -10.41
C PHE A 22 -2.72 -11.03 -10.75
N THR A 23 -1.94 -12.01 -11.18
CA THR A 23 -2.38 -13.39 -11.42
C THR A 23 -1.73 -14.37 -10.45
N ASP A 24 -2.44 -15.45 -10.18
CA ASP A 24 -1.97 -16.58 -9.40
C ASP A 24 -1.12 -17.49 -10.30
N LEU A 25 0.11 -17.79 -9.86
CA LEU A 25 1.08 -18.52 -10.66
C LEU A 25 0.65 -19.93 -11.04
N LEU A 26 -0.18 -20.58 -10.20
CA LEU A 26 -0.63 -21.94 -10.44
C LEU A 26 -1.80 -21.99 -11.42
N THR A 27 -2.78 -21.13 -11.22
CA THR A 27 -4.08 -21.16 -11.91
C THR A 27 -4.21 -20.15 -13.04
N ARG A 28 -3.31 -19.16 -13.12
CA ARG A 28 -3.35 -18.01 -14.05
C ARG A 28 -4.57 -17.09 -13.92
N LEU A 29 -5.50 -17.40 -13.02
CA LEU A 29 -6.57 -16.49 -12.65
C LEU A 29 -6.02 -15.29 -11.85
N PRO A 30 -6.75 -14.16 -11.81
CA PRO A 30 -6.52 -13.10 -10.85
C PRO A 30 -6.22 -13.61 -9.43
N ASN A 31 -5.16 -13.08 -8.81
CA ASN A 31 -4.82 -13.42 -7.43
C ASN A 31 -5.70 -12.67 -6.41
N ARG A 32 -5.58 -13.03 -5.14
CA ARG A 32 -6.35 -12.44 -4.03
C ARG A 32 -6.28 -10.91 -4.01
N ARG A 33 -5.12 -10.32 -4.32
CA ARG A 33 -4.92 -8.86 -4.34
C ARG A 33 -5.75 -8.21 -5.45
N HIS A 34 -5.68 -8.77 -6.67
CA HIS A 34 -6.48 -8.29 -7.79
C HIS A 34 -7.98 -8.38 -7.48
N ALA A 35 -8.44 -9.53 -6.97
CA ALA A 35 -9.83 -9.72 -6.60
C ALA A 35 -10.30 -8.70 -5.54
N ARG A 36 -9.48 -8.39 -4.52
CA ARG A 36 -9.82 -7.36 -3.52
C ARG A 36 -9.96 -5.97 -4.14
N LEU A 37 -9.02 -5.56 -5.00
CA LEU A 37 -9.08 -4.26 -5.67
C LEU A 37 -10.31 -4.13 -6.57
N PHE A 38 -10.63 -5.19 -7.31
CA PHE A 38 -11.83 -5.24 -8.15
C PHE A 38 -13.11 -5.17 -7.30
N LEU A 39 -13.17 -5.89 -6.18
CA LEU A 39 -14.31 -5.85 -5.26
C LEU A 39 -14.52 -4.45 -4.66
N GLU A 40 -13.45 -3.78 -4.23
CA GLU A 40 -13.55 -2.41 -3.70
C GLU A 40 -14.17 -1.44 -4.72
N SER A 41 -13.72 -1.53 -5.98
CA SER A 41 -14.25 -0.73 -7.09
C SER A 41 -15.74 -1.00 -7.32
N GLU A 42 -16.11 -2.28 -7.43
CA GLU A 42 -17.49 -2.67 -7.73
C GLU A 42 -18.42 -2.44 -6.55
N PHE A 43 -17.97 -2.60 -5.31
CA PHE A 43 -18.74 -2.28 -4.11
C PHE A 43 -19.11 -0.80 -4.06
N ALA A 44 -18.17 0.08 -4.38
CA ALA A 44 -18.45 1.51 -4.51
C ALA A 44 -19.47 1.79 -5.63
N ALA A 45 -19.43 1.03 -6.73
CA ALA A 45 -20.42 1.13 -7.80
C ALA A 45 -21.80 0.61 -7.37
N ALA A 46 -21.85 -0.42 -6.54
CA ALA A 46 -23.08 -0.98 -6.00
C ALA A 46 -23.79 -0.02 -5.03
N GLN A 47 -23.02 0.72 -4.22
CA GLN A 47 -23.53 1.82 -3.39
C GLN A 47 -24.28 2.89 -4.20
N ARG A 48 -24.00 3.01 -5.50
CA ARG A 48 -24.68 3.94 -6.43
C ARG A 48 -25.87 3.31 -7.17
N GLY A 49 -26.32 2.13 -6.74
CA GLY A 49 -27.51 1.47 -7.27
C GLY A 49 -27.26 0.40 -8.33
N ARG A 50 -26.00 -0.01 -8.56
CA ARG A 50 -25.72 -1.20 -9.39
C ARG A 50 -25.92 -2.48 -8.58
N ALA A 51 -26.50 -3.50 -9.20
CA ALA A 51 -26.50 -4.84 -8.62
C ALA A 51 -25.06 -5.37 -8.58
N LEU A 52 -24.71 -6.03 -7.48
CA LEU A 52 -23.41 -6.66 -7.28
C LEU A 52 -23.60 -7.89 -6.42
N SER A 53 -22.98 -8.99 -6.83
CA SER A 53 -22.94 -10.21 -6.04
C SER A 53 -21.52 -10.76 -5.97
N VAL A 54 -21.20 -11.41 -4.86
CA VAL A 54 -19.95 -12.14 -4.66
C VAL A 54 -20.29 -13.60 -4.41
N VAL A 55 -19.50 -14.48 -5.03
CA VAL A 55 -19.55 -15.91 -4.82
C VAL A 55 -18.19 -16.35 -4.29
N LEU A 56 -18.16 -16.99 -3.12
CA LEU A 56 -16.99 -17.69 -2.61
C LEU A 56 -17.14 -19.17 -2.89
N PHE A 57 -16.09 -19.79 -3.42
CA PHE A 57 -16.01 -21.20 -3.73
C PHE A 57 -14.92 -21.85 -2.89
N ASP A 58 -15.18 -23.08 -2.45
CA ASP A 58 -14.20 -23.91 -1.75
C ASP A 58 -14.31 -25.35 -2.22
N LEU A 59 -13.18 -25.91 -2.65
CA LEU A 59 -13.11 -27.28 -3.14
C LEU A 59 -13.33 -28.27 -2.00
N ASP A 60 -14.38 -29.07 -2.12
CA ASP A 60 -14.82 -29.94 -1.05
C ASP A 60 -13.81 -31.05 -0.77
N ARG A 61 -13.37 -31.14 0.49
CA ARG A 61 -12.44 -32.20 0.95
C ARG A 61 -11.12 -32.22 0.17
N PHE A 62 -10.68 -31.09 -0.33
CA PHE A 62 -9.46 -30.98 -1.14
C PHE A 62 -8.20 -31.53 -0.42
N LYS A 63 -8.08 -31.33 0.90
CA LYS A 63 -7.04 -31.99 1.70
C LYS A 63 -7.05 -33.52 1.57
N ALA A 64 -8.21 -34.17 1.71
CA ALA A 64 -8.31 -35.62 1.58
C ALA A 64 -7.98 -36.08 0.15
N TYR A 65 -8.41 -35.31 -0.86
CA TYR A 65 -8.05 -35.57 -2.25
C TYR A 65 -6.52 -35.53 -2.45
N ASN A 66 -5.82 -34.55 -1.87
CA ASN A 66 -4.36 -34.47 -1.88
C ASN A 66 -3.68 -35.61 -1.12
N ASP A 67 -4.23 -36.00 0.03
CA ASP A 67 -3.70 -37.10 0.83
C ASP A 67 -3.80 -38.44 0.07
N ASP A 68 -4.88 -38.64 -0.70
CA ASP A 68 -5.13 -39.87 -1.47
C ASP A 68 -4.37 -39.92 -2.82
N HIS A 69 -4.18 -38.78 -3.49
CA HIS A 69 -3.68 -38.74 -4.89
C HIS A 69 -2.38 -37.93 -5.06
N GLY A 70 -1.88 -37.30 -3.99
CA GLY A 70 -0.68 -36.48 -3.97
C GLY A 70 -0.91 -35.03 -4.43
N HIS A 71 -0.01 -34.13 -4.02
CA HIS A 71 -0.10 -32.70 -4.30
C HIS A 71 -0.11 -32.35 -5.79
N GLN A 72 0.57 -33.13 -6.64
CA GLN A 72 0.54 -32.91 -8.10
C GLN A 72 -0.86 -33.09 -8.70
N ALA A 73 -1.63 -34.07 -8.19
CA ALA A 73 -3.02 -34.26 -8.59
C ALA A 73 -3.89 -33.10 -8.06
N GLY A 74 -3.58 -32.57 -6.87
CA GLY A 74 -4.18 -31.36 -6.31
C GLY A 74 -4.00 -30.13 -7.18
N ASP A 75 -2.77 -29.87 -7.61
CA ASP A 75 -2.43 -28.77 -8.51
C ASP A 75 -3.19 -28.85 -9.84
N GLN A 76 -3.36 -30.07 -10.38
CA GLN A 76 -4.16 -30.31 -11.58
C GLN A 76 -5.64 -30.03 -11.34
N ALA A 77 -6.18 -30.40 -10.18
CA ALA A 77 -7.57 -30.10 -9.83
C ALA A 77 -7.81 -28.59 -9.68
N LEU A 78 -6.87 -27.85 -9.07
CA LEU A 78 -6.93 -26.39 -8.96
C LEU A 78 -6.91 -25.71 -10.33
N LYS A 79 -6.06 -26.19 -11.25
CA LYS A 79 -6.01 -25.70 -12.64
C LYS A 79 -7.30 -25.98 -13.41
N ALA A 80 -7.83 -27.20 -13.31
CA ALA A 80 -9.09 -27.57 -13.95
C ALA A 80 -10.26 -26.72 -13.43
N PHE A 81 -10.31 -26.45 -12.13
CA PHE A 81 -11.34 -25.56 -11.58
C PHE A 81 -11.17 -24.11 -12.04
N ALA A 82 -9.93 -23.64 -12.17
CA ALA A 82 -9.64 -22.32 -12.69
C ALA A 82 -10.05 -22.16 -14.16
N GLU A 83 -9.84 -23.16 -15.00
CA GLU A 83 -10.29 -23.19 -16.39
C GLU A 83 -11.82 -23.10 -16.48
N ILE A 84 -12.55 -23.84 -15.62
CA ILE A 84 -14.01 -23.74 -15.53
C ILE A 84 -14.44 -22.31 -15.17
N LEU A 85 -13.78 -21.69 -14.19
CA LEU A 85 -14.09 -20.31 -13.82
C LEU A 85 -13.81 -19.34 -14.97
N ASP A 86 -12.68 -19.46 -15.66
CA ASP A 86 -12.32 -18.58 -16.78
C ASP A 86 -13.34 -18.68 -17.93
N GLU A 87 -13.77 -19.90 -18.30
CA GLU A 87 -14.76 -20.12 -19.36
C GLU A 87 -16.16 -19.59 -19.00
N VAL A 88 -16.54 -19.70 -17.73
CA VAL A 88 -17.89 -19.37 -17.26
C VAL A 88 -18.02 -17.88 -16.91
N THR A 89 -16.92 -17.21 -16.57
CA THR A 89 -16.86 -15.80 -16.16
C THR A 89 -16.95 -14.88 -17.38
N ARG A 90 -17.80 -13.87 -17.29
CA ARG A 90 -17.96 -12.88 -18.37
C ARG A 90 -16.91 -11.80 -18.23
N ARG A 91 -16.64 -11.08 -19.32
CA ARG A 91 -15.65 -9.99 -19.38
C ARG A 91 -15.83 -8.87 -18.35
N MET A 92 -17.07 -8.66 -17.87
CA MET A 92 -17.42 -7.65 -16.86
C MET A 92 -17.33 -8.16 -15.42
N ASP A 93 -17.15 -9.46 -15.25
CA ASP A 93 -17.03 -10.14 -13.96
C ASP A 93 -15.56 -10.50 -13.74
N LEU A 94 -15.19 -10.78 -12.49
CA LEU A 94 -13.84 -11.25 -12.17
C LEU A 94 -13.90 -12.51 -11.32
N SER A 95 -13.22 -13.56 -11.77
CA SER A 95 -12.95 -14.75 -10.97
C SER A 95 -11.48 -14.81 -10.61
N GLY A 96 -11.16 -15.21 -9.38
CA GLY A 96 -9.80 -15.22 -8.88
C GLY A 96 -9.57 -16.25 -7.79
N ARG A 97 -8.31 -16.63 -7.59
CA ARG A 97 -7.91 -17.51 -6.49
C ARG A 97 -7.67 -16.67 -5.23
N PHE A 98 -8.44 -16.94 -4.19
CA PHE A 98 -8.47 -16.14 -2.97
C PHE A 98 -7.67 -16.75 -1.82
N GLY A 99 -7.49 -18.07 -1.84
CA GLY A 99 -6.75 -18.85 -0.85
C GLY A 99 -6.18 -20.15 -1.42
N GLY A 100 -5.81 -21.09 -0.56
CA GLY A 100 -5.21 -22.37 -0.99
C GLY A 100 -6.14 -23.19 -1.88
N GLU A 101 -7.35 -23.46 -1.41
CA GLU A 101 -8.42 -24.20 -2.12
C GLU A 101 -9.67 -23.33 -2.38
N GLU A 102 -9.54 -22.02 -2.15
CA GLU A 102 -10.62 -21.04 -2.16
C GLU A 102 -10.54 -20.11 -3.37
N PHE A 103 -11.67 -19.87 -4.01
CA PHE A 103 -11.82 -18.97 -5.15
C PHE A 103 -12.96 -17.99 -4.92
N VAL A 104 -12.92 -16.86 -5.62
CA VAL A 104 -13.95 -15.83 -5.56
C VAL A 104 -14.39 -15.44 -6.96
N SER A 105 -15.67 -15.20 -7.15
CA SER A 105 -16.21 -14.52 -8.33
C SER A 105 -16.98 -13.27 -7.91
N ILE A 106 -16.67 -12.14 -8.54
CA ILE A 106 -17.28 -10.84 -8.33
C ILE A 106 -18.11 -10.53 -9.56
N LEU A 107 -19.43 -10.54 -9.39
CA LEU A 107 -20.40 -10.51 -10.48
C LEU A 107 -21.06 -9.14 -10.56
N THR A 108 -20.70 -8.37 -11.58
CA THR A 108 -21.14 -6.98 -11.74
C THR A 108 -22.50 -6.95 -12.45
N GLY A 109 -23.39 -6.07 -12.00
CA GLY A 109 -24.75 -5.99 -12.54
C GLY A 109 -25.59 -7.25 -12.29
N THR A 110 -25.18 -8.11 -11.35
CA THR A 110 -25.82 -9.41 -11.10
C THR A 110 -26.43 -9.45 -9.70
N ASP A 111 -27.71 -9.83 -9.62
CA ASP A 111 -28.45 -9.99 -8.37
C ASP A 111 -28.24 -11.39 -7.75
N ALA A 112 -28.89 -11.66 -6.61
CA ALA A 112 -28.71 -12.90 -5.86
C ALA A 112 -29.10 -14.14 -6.67
N ASP A 113 -30.19 -14.07 -7.44
CA ASP A 113 -30.68 -15.21 -8.21
C ASP A 113 -29.77 -15.48 -9.40
N GLY A 114 -29.32 -14.44 -10.10
CA GLY A 114 -28.32 -14.56 -11.16
C GLY A 114 -26.98 -15.12 -10.66
N ALA A 115 -26.55 -14.71 -9.47
CA ALA A 115 -25.32 -15.20 -8.84
C ALA A 115 -25.43 -16.66 -8.42
N VAL A 116 -26.59 -17.11 -7.91
CA VAL A 116 -26.84 -18.52 -7.63
C VAL A 116 -26.82 -19.35 -8.91
N VAL A 117 -27.42 -18.88 -10.01
CA VAL A 117 -27.37 -19.57 -11.30
C VAL A 117 -25.94 -19.68 -11.82
N PHE A 118 -25.14 -18.61 -11.71
CA PHE A 118 -23.72 -18.63 -12.05
C PHE A 118 -22.96 -19.68 -11.22
N ALA A 119 -23.11 -19.63 -9.89
CA ALA A 119 -22.43 -20.52 -8.97
C ALA A 119 -22.80 -21.99 -9.18
N ASP A 120 -24.09 -22.27 -9.43
CA ASP A 120 -24.56 -23.64 -9.62
C ASP A 120 -24.09 -24.20 -10.97
N ARG A 121 -23.98 -23.35 -12.01
CA ARG A 121 -23.37 -23.75 -13.28
C ARG A 121 -21.90 -24.14 -13.10
N VAL A 122 -21.10 -23.32 -12.40
CA VAL A 122 -19.69 -23.65 -12.08
C VAL A 122 -19.60 -24.97 -11.31
N ARG A 123 -20.46 -25.16 -10.31
CA ARG A 123 -20.52 -26.36 -9.49
C ARG A 123 -20.85 -27.62 -10.32
N GLN A 124 -21.89 -27.56 -11.14
CA GLN A 124 -22.31 -28.68 -11.99
C GLN A 124 -21.24 -29.05 -13.02
N THR A 125 -20.54 -28.06 -13.60
CA THR A 125 -19.43 -28.32 -14.53
C THR A 125 -18.29 -29.07 -13.84
N LEU A 126 -17.90 -28.68 -12.62
CA LEU A 126 -16.86 -29.40 -11.88
C LEU A 126 -17.30 -30.81 -11.48
N GLU A 127 -18.54 -30.97 -11.01
CA GLU A 127 -19.09 -32.27 -10.60
C GLU A 127 -19.11 -33.27 -11.77
N ALA A 128 -19.41 -32.80 -12.98
CA ALA A 128 -19.41 -33.62 -14.19
C ALA A 128 -17.99 -33.94 -14.72
N LEU A 129 -16.96 -33.21 -14.29
CA LEU A 129 -15.60 -33.37 -14.76
C LEU A 129 -14.93 -34.57 -14.07
N THR A 130 -14.38 -35.49 -14.86
CA THR A 130 -13.44 -36.50 -14.36
C THR A 130 -12.04 -35.91 -14.40
N LEU A 131 -11.41 -35.74 -13.24
CA LEU A 131 -10.06 -35.20 -13.13
C LEU A 131 -9.02 -36.20 -13.66
N PRO A 132 -7.79 -35.76 -14.00
CA PRO A 132 -6.73 -36.64 -14.50
C PRO A 132 -6.37 -37.81 -13.57
N SER A 133 -6.66 -37.68 -12.27
CA SER A 133 -6.53 -38.73 -11.26
C SER A 133 -7.56 -39.87 -11.40
N GLY A 134 -8.56 -39.72 -12.28
CA GLY A 134 -9.65 -40.67 -12.48
C GLY A 134 -10.79 -40.54 -11.47
N THR A 135 -10.75 -39.53 -10.59
CA THR A 135 -11.78 -39.27 -9.57
C THR A 135 -12.51 -37.95 -9.82
N HIS A 136 -13.62 -37.76 -9.09
CA HIS A 136 -14.42 -36.54 -9.14
C HIS A 136 -14.15 -35.70 -7.89
N LEU A 137 -14.16 -34.38 -8.06
CA LEU A 137 -14.11 -33.40 -6.99
C LEU A 137 -15.37 -32.54 -7.05
N THR A 138 -15.83 -32.04 -5.91
CA THR A 138 -16.99 -31.13 -5.86
C THR A 138 -16.58 -29.80 -5.25
N VAL A 139 -17.43 -28.79 -5.38
CA VAL A 139 -17.22 -27.46 -4.82
C VAL A 139 -18.47 -27.01 -4.08
N SER A 140 -18.26 -26.37 -2.93
CA SER A 140 -19.32 -25.65 -2.22
C SER A 140 -19.20 -24.16 -2.53
N ALA A 141 -20.34 -23.48 -2.66
CA ALA A 141 -20.37 -22.06 -2.96
C ALA A 141 -21.26 -21.26 -1.99
N GLY A 142 -20.78 -20.11 -1.55
CA GLY A 142 -21.51 -19.12 -0.76
C GLY A 142 -21.76 -17.86 -1.56
N VAL A 143 -23.03 -17.49 -1.73
CA VAL A 143 -23.46 -16.31 -2.49
C VAL A 143 -23.92 -15.21 -1.55
N ALA A 144 -23.42 -14.00 -1.73
CA ALA A 144 -23.99 -12.79 -1.14
C ALA A 144 -24.22 -11.73 -2.22
N SER A 145 -25.30 -10.97 -2.05
CA SER A 145 -25.56 -9.77 -2.87
C SER A 145 -25.48 -8.52 -2.04
N TYR A 146 -24.99 -7.45 -2.68
CA TYR A 146 -24.82 -6.16 -2.06
C TYR A 146 -26.14 -5.65 -1.50
N ARG A 147 -26.07 -5.06 -0.31
CA ARG A 147 -27.20 -4.41 0.36
C ARG A 147 -26.76 -3.05 0.90
N PRO A 148 -27.64 -2.05 0.94
CA PRO A 148 -27.33 -0.74 1.54
C PRO A 148 -26.91 -0.81 3.01
N THR A 149 -27.29 -1.86 3.73
CA THR A 149 -26.89 -2.09 5.12
C THR A 149 -25.44 -2.53 5.27
N MET A 150 -24.81 -3.02 4.20
CA MET A 150 -23.40 -3.41 4.21
C MET A 150 -22.54 -2.16 4.06
N VAL A 151 -21.70 -1.90 5.07
CA VAL A 151 -20.90 -0.68 5.13
C VAL A 151 -19.49 -0.87 4.58
N SER A 152 -19.04 -2.12 4.35
CA SER A 152 -17.73 -2.40 3.78
C SER A 152 -17.68 -3.64 2.87
N PRO A 153 -16.69 -3.72 1.96
CA PRO A 153 -16.40 -4.93 1.19
C PRO A 153 -16.08 -6.16 2.07
N ASP A 154 -15.44 -5.96 3.24
CA ASP A 154 -15.13 -7.07 4.15
C ASP A 154 -16.41 -7.63 4.80
N GLU A 155 -17.39 -6.79 5.16
CA GLU A 155 -18.71 -7.26 5.63
C GLU A 155 -19.46 -8.02 4.52
N PHE A 156 -19.31 -7.57 3.28
CA PHE A 156 -19.91 -8.22 2.13
C PHE A 156 -19.30 -9.61 1.85
N LEU A 157 -17.97 -9.73 1.94
CA LEU A 157 -17.27 -11.01 1.88
C LEU A 157 -17.65 -11.92 3.06
N ALA A 158 -17.77 -11.39 4.28
CA ALA A 158 -18.18 -12.15 5.46
C ALA A 158 -19.60 -12.73 5.30
N ALA A 159 -20.50 -12.03 4.59
CA ALA A 159 -21.80 -12.56 4.25
C ALA A 159 -21.73 -13.74 3.26
N ALA A 160 -20.85 -13.66 2.24
CA ALA A 160 -20.62 -14.77 1.33
C ALA A 160 -19.98 -15.97 2.05
N ASP A 161 -19.05 -15.71 2.97
CA ASP A 161 -18.37 -16.73 3.78
C ASP A 161 -19.36 -17.46 4.70
N HIS A 162 -20.25 -16.72 5.37
CA HIS A 162 -21.32 -17.34 6.15
C HIS A 162 -22.23 -18.23 5.29
N ALA A 163 -22.54 -17.82 4.06
CA ALA A 163 -23.32 -18.66 3.15
C ALA A 163 -22.53 -19.93 2.76
N LEU A 164 -21.23 -19.81 2.48
CA LEU A 164 -20.35 -20.93 2.17
C LEU A 164 -20.24 -21.92 3.33
N TYR A 165 -20.14 -21.42 4.57
CA TYR A 165 -20.16 -22.23 5.77
C TYR A 165 -21.44 -23.07 5.86
N GLU A 166 -22.61 -22.48 5.60
CA GLU A 166 -23.88 -23.22 5.55
C GLU A 166 -23.90 -24.27 4.44
N ALA A 167 -23.38 -23.96 3.24
CA ALA A 167 -23.26 -24.94 2.15
C ALA A 167 -22.43 -26.16 2.58
N LYS A 168 -21.29 -25.93 3.27
CA LYS A 168 -20.43 -27.01 3.80
C LYS A 168 -21.13 -27.81 4.90
N ARG A 169 -21.90 -27.14 5.76
CA ARG A 169 -22.60 -27.75 6.91
C ARG A 169 -23.78 -28.62 6.47
N GLU A 170 -24.51 -28.22 5.44
CA GLU A 170 -25.69 -28.93 4.98
C GLU A 170 -25.39 -30.14 4.05
N GLY A 171 -24.12 -30.43 3.80
CA GLY A 171 -23.71 -31.64 3.07
C GLY A 171 -22.79 -31.41 1.88
N ARG A 172 -22.28 -30.18 1.68
CA ARG A 172 -21.35 -29.82 0.60
C ARG A 172 -21.97 -29.98 -0.79
N ASN A 173 -21.17 -29.78 -1.85
CA ASN A 173 -21.56 -29.84 -3.25
C ASN A 173 -22.87 -29.09 -3.53
N ARG A 174 -22.93 -27.83 -3.08
CA ARG A 174 -24.12 -27.00 -3.22
C ARG A 174 -23.79 -25.52 -3.18
N VAL A 175 -24.75 -24.74 -3.64
CA VAL A 175 -24.76 -23.29 -3.50
C VAL A 175 -25.70 -22.92 -2.36
N SER A 176 -25.21 -22.12 -1.41
CA SER A 176 -26.04 -21.48 -0.40
C SER A 176 -25.99 -19.97 -0.57
N ARG A 177 -27.11 -19.31 -0.29
CA ARG A 177 -27.24 -17.85 -0.40
C ARG A 177 -27.39 -17.23 0.97
N PHE A 178 -26.73 -16.10 1.19
CA PHE A 178 -26.94 -15.33 2.41
C PHE A 178 -28.39 -14.80 2.43
N PRO A 179 -29.15 -15.06 3.50
CA PRO A 179 -30.57 -14.75 3.52
C PRO A 179 -30.81 -13.23 3.42
N THR A 180 -31.76 -12.87 2.55
CA THR A 180 -32.35 -11.53 2.52
C THR A 180 -33.47 -11.51 3.57
N PRO A 181 -33.43 -10.64 4.59
CA PRO A 181 -34.55 -10.49 5.52
C PRO A 181 -35.81 -10.12 4.73
N PRO A 182 -36.96 -10.78 4.95
CA PRO A 182 -38.19 -10.43 4.23
C PRO A 182 -38.59 -8.99 4.57
N ALA A 183 -39.01 -8.23 3.54
CA ALA A 183 -39.59 -6.91 3.72
C ALA A 183 -40.81 -7.00 4.66
N HIS A 184 -40.78 -6.22 5.74
CA HIS A 184 -41.80 -6.04 6.78
C HIS A 184 -42.97 -7.05 6.80
N ARG A 185 -42.89 -8.05 7.68
CA ARG A 185 -44.09 -8.66 8.29
C ARG A 185 -44.31 -7.99 9.66
N PRO A 186 -45.52 -7.51 9.99
CA PRO A 186 -45.82 -7.08 11.35
C PRO A 186 -45.67 -8.30 12.28
N PRO A 187 -45.13 -8.12 13.50
CA PRO A 187 -44.76 -9.24 14.36
C PRO A 187 -46.00 -10.08 14.71
N SER A 188 -45.96 -11.37 14.37
CA SER A 188 -46.99 -12.34 14.72
C SER A 188 -47.09 -12.49 16.25
N GLN A 189 -48.31 -12.77 16.70
CA GLN A 189 -48.80 -12.75 18.09
C GLN A 189 -47.99 -13.57 19.12
N GLU A 190 -47.02 -14.38 18.70
CA GLU A 190 -46.09 -15.07 19.59
C GLU A 190 -45.08 -14.13 20.25
N ARG A 191 -44.63 -13.05 19.58
CA ARG A 191 -43.77 -12.04 20.21
C ARG A 191 -44.49 -11.20 21.26
N GLN A 192 -45.81 -11.01 21.15
CA GLN A 192 -46.60 -10.29 22.17
C GLN A 192 -46.79 -11.10 23.46
N LYS A 193 -46.82 -12.45 23.37
CA LYS A 193 -46.84 -13.30 24.58
C LYS A 193 -45.48 -13.33 25.27
N VAL A 194 -44.37 -13.30 24.51
CA VAL A 194 -43.01 -13.23 25.06
C VAL A 194 -42.73 -11.87 25.70
N ASP A 195 -43.15 -10.76 25.08
CA ASP A 195 -43.02 -9.41 25.66
C ASP A 195 -43.91 -9.20 26.90
N ALA A 196 -45.06 -9.85 26.98
CA ALA A 196 -45.93 -9.79 28.17
C ALA A 196 -45.34 -10.58 29.36
N LEU A 197 -44.65 -11.69 29.10
CA LEU A 197 -43.94 -12.47 30.11
C LEU A 197 -42.66 -11.78 30.63
N LEU A 198 -42.01 -10.96 29.81
CA LEU A 198 -40.75 -10.28 30.15
C LEU A 198 -40.94 -8.92 30.86
N ARG A 199 -42.18 -8.44 31.05
CA ARG A 199 -42.44 -7.11 31.63
C ARG A 199 -42.57 -7.06 33.16
N VAL A 200 -42.56 -8.18 33.89
CA VAL A 200 -42.95 -8.16 35.33
C VAL A 200 -41.80 -8.30 36.33
N GLN A 201 -40.56 -8.62 35.96
CA GLN A 201 -39.44 -8.52 36.92
C GLN A 201 -38.19 -7.92 36.29
N ARG A 202 -38.18 -6.59 36.22
CA ARG A 202 -36.93 -5.82 36.27
C ARG A 202 -36.23 -6.08 37.61
N ARG A 203 -35.20 -6.92 37.58
CA ARG A 203 -33.94 -6.61 38.25
C ARG A 203 -32.87 -6.63 37.18
N GLU A 204 -32.16 -5.51 37.04
CA GLU A 204 -31.00 -5.42 36.17
C GLU A 204 -30.03 -6.56 36.51
N PRO A 205 -29.56 -7.35 35.52
CA PRO A 205 -28.48 -8.28 35.76
C PRO A 205 -27.20 -7.47 36.07
N PRO A 206 -26.36 -7.93 37.01
CA PRO A 206 -25.12 -7.26 37.33
C PRO A 206 -24.19 -7.23 36.09
N PRO A 207 -23.30 -6.23 35.99
CA PRO A 207 -22.42 -6.09 34.84
C PRO A 207 -21.52 -7.32 34.71
N TYR A 208 -21.41 -7.85 33.49
CA TYR A 208 -20.37 -8.82 33.18
C TYR A 208 -18.99 -8.15 33.41
N PRO A 209 -18.03 -8.85 34.03
CA PRO A 209 -16.74 -8.26 34.36
C PRO A 209 -15.95 -8.02 33.08
N ARG A 210 -15.63 -6.75 32.80
CA ARG A 210 -14.52 -6.38 31.94
C ARG A 210 -13.26 -6.34 32.80
N ALA A 211 -12.21 -7.00 32.35
CA ALA A 211 -10.84 -6.79 32.79
C ALA A 211 -9.97 -6.88 31.53
N SER A 212 -9.22 -5.86 31.11
CA SER A 212 -9.09 -4.49 31.61
C SER A 212 -8.45 -3.58 30.55
N ASP A 213 -9.01 -2.38 30.43
CA ASP A 213 -8.39 -1.05 30.25
C ASP A 213 -7.21 -0.86 29.27
N GLU A 214 -7.54 -0.50 28.02
CA GLU A 214 -7.17 0.78 27.37
C GLU A 214 -7.16 0.62 25.83
N LEU A 215 -8.28 0.91 25.16
CA LEU A 215 -8.22 1.50 23.82
C LEU A 215 -9.56 2.10 23.41
N GLY A 216 -9.60 3.43 23.53
CA GLY A 216 -10.71 4.25 23.08
C GLY A 216 -10.70 5.62 23.72
N ARG A 217 -9.59 6.39 23.67
CA ARG A 217 -9.61 7.85 23.85
C ARG A 217 -8.52 8.58 23.05
N THR A 218 -8.80 8.78 21.76
CA THR A 218 -8.76 10.16 21.23
C THR A 218 -9.70 10.22 20.02
N PRO A 219 -10.75 11.06 20.04
CA PRO A 219 -11.47 11.37 18.82
C PRO A 219 -10.52 12.13 17.87
N PRO A 220 -10.60 11.92 16.54
CA PRO A 220 -9.89 12.78 15.61
C PRO A 220 -10.36 14.23 15.80
N PRO A 221 -9.47 15.24 15.70
CA PRO A 221 -9.85 16.64 15.86
C PRO A 221 -11.01 17.00 14.93
N GLN A 222 -12.05 17.61 15.50
CA GLN A 222 -13.31 17.91 14.85
C GLN A 222 -13.30 19.29 14.16
N GLU A 223 -12.16 19.74 13.63
CA GLU A 223 -12.07 21.02 12.94
C GLU A 223 -11.45 20.89 11.55
N LEU A 224 -12.23 21.35 10.56
CA LEU A 224 -11.93 21.63 9.14
C LEU A 224 -12.30 20.54 8.14
N LEU A 225 -13.60 20.44 7.84
CA LEU A 225 -14.14 20.92 6.56
C LEU A 225 -15.61 21.29 6.82
N PRO A 226 -15.95 22.59 6.97
CA PRO A 226 -17.34 22.99 7.03
C PRO A 226 -18.01 22.68 5.68
N GLU A 227 -19.21 22.11 5.76
CA GLU A 227 -20.29 22.19 4.77
C GLU A 227 -19.89 22.39 3.30
N LEU A 228 -19.81 21.30 2.53
CA LEU A 228 -19.96 21.39 1.07
C LEU A 228 -20.97 20.34 0.62
N ALA A 229 -22.24 20.67 0.88
CA ALA A 229 -23.40 20.07 0.22
C ALA A 229 -23.57 20.57 -1.23
N GLU A 230 -22.66 21.41 -1.72
CA GLU A 230 -22.49 21.80 -3.12
C GLU A 230 -21.03 21.47 -3.50
N GLY A 231 -20.80 20.94 -4.70
CA GLY A 231 -19.44 20.57 -5.13
C GLY A 231 -18.45 21.73 -4.99
N TYR A 232 -17.24 21.48 -4.48
CA TYR A 232 -16.22 22.51 -4.23
C TYR A 232 -15.72 23.22 -5.51
N GLY A 233 -16.04 22.69 -6.69
CA GLY A 233 -15.69 23.23 -7.99
C GLY A 233 -16.72 24.19 -8.59
N VAL A 234 -17.83 24.47 -7.92
CA VAL A 234 -18.86 25.40 -8.43
C VAL A 234 -18.25 26.78 -8.69
N GLY A 235 -18.36 27.25 -9.93
CA GLY A 235 -17.82 28.54 -10.38
C GLY A 235 -16.35 28.51 -10.85
N TYR A 236 -15.72 27.34 -10.88
CA TYR A 236 -14.34 27.16 -11.37
C TYR A 236 -14.30 26.39 -12.69
N ARG A 237 -13.42 26.81 -13.60
CA ARG A 237 -13.18 26.17 -14.91
C ARG A 237 -11.98 25.24 -14.83
N ALA A 238 -12.12 24.01 -15.32
CA ALA A 238 -11.05 23.04 -15.41
C ALA A 238 -10.76 22.62 -16.86
N LEU A 239 -9.49 22.52 -17.24
CA LEU A 239 -9.05 21.92 -18.49
C LEU A 239 -8.44 20.55 -18.21
N VAL A 240 -8.85 19.51 -18.94
CA VAL A 240 -8.27 18.15 -18.85
C VAL A 240 -7.58 17.81 -20.18
N VAL A 241 -6.28 17.58 -20.14
CA VAL A 241 -5.43 17.21 -21.29
C VAL A 241 -4.96 15.77 -21.11
N GLU A 242 -5.53 14.84 -21.88
CA GLU A 242 -5.28 13.40 -21.75
C GLU A 242 -5.59 12.75 -23.10
N ASP A 243 -4.69 11.90 -23.61
CA ASP A 243 -4.84 11.28 -24.93
C ASP A 243 -5.74 10.05 -24.88
N ASP A 244 -5.72 9.28 -23.79
CA ASP A 244 -6.62 8.15 -23.59
C ASP A 244 -8.08 8.63 -23.37
N PRO A 245 -9.02 8.31 -24.29
CA PRO A 245 -10.40 8.77 -24.21
C PRO A 245 -11.16 8.24 -22.98
N GLN A 246 -10.81 7.05 -22.47
CA GLN A 246 -11.45 6.48 -21.30
C GLN A 246 -10.98 7.17 -20.01
N VAL A 247 -9.68 7.46 -19.92
CA VAL A 247 -9.11 8.21 -18.78
C VAL A 247 -9.58 9.66 -18.80
N ARG A 248 -9.59 10.29 -19.97
CA ARG A 248 -10.10 11.66 -20.17
C ARG A 248 -11.56 11.77 -19.73
N GLU A 249 -12.41 10.84 -20.16
CA GLU A 249 -13.82 10.80 -19.77
C GLU A 249 -13.99 10.56 -18.25
N LEU A 250 -13.16 9.72 -17.63
CA LEU A 250 -13.22 9.44 -16.20
C LEU A 250 -12.87 10.68 -15.36
N ILE A 251 -11.78 11.37 -15.69
CA ILE A 251 -11.34 12.61 -15.03
C ILE A 251 -12.41 13.69 -15.22
N GLN A 252 -12.92 13.85 -16.45
CA GLN A 252 -13.96 14.81 -16.78
C GLN A 252 -15.23 14.58 -15.94
N ARG A 253 -15.74 13.35 -15.90
CA ARG A 253 -16.94 13.00 -15.10
C ARG A 253 -16.72 13.25 -13.61
N CYS A 254 -15.52 12.99 -13.10
CA CYS A 254 -15.18 13.24 -11.70
C CYS A 254 -15.27 14.72 -11.34
N LEU A 255 -14.64 15.59 -12.15
CA LEU A 255 -14.63 17.03 -11.92
C LEU A 255 -15.99 17.69 -12.16
N LEU A 256 -16.76 17.23 -13.16
CA LEU A 256 -18.15 17.69 -13.36
C LEU A 256 -19.03 17.37 -12.14
N GLN A 257 -18.87 16.18 -11.54
CA GLN A 257 -19.59 15.81 -10.31
C GLN A 257 -19.21 16.66 -9.10
N ASP A 258 -17.99 17.20 -9.09
CA ASP A 258 -17.50 18.11 -8.06
C ASP A 258 -17.84 19.58 -8.36
N GLY A 259 -18.57 19.87 -9.45
CA GLY A 259 -19.13 21.19 -9.76
C GLY A 259 -18.33 22.07 -10.72
N PHE A 260 -17.19 21.58 -11.25
CA PHE A 260 -16.38 22.34 -12.22
C PHE A 260 -17.05 22.48 -13.58
N GLU A 261 -16.77 23.57 -14.29
CA GLU A 261 -16.96 23.67 -15.73
C GLU A 261 -15.75 23.05 -16.45
N VAL A 262 -15.91 21.84 -16.99
CA VAL A 262 -14.79 21.07 -17.54
C VAL A 262 -14.73 21.13 -19.07
N VAL A 263 -13.58 21.54 -19.59
CA VAL A 263 -13.20 21.47 -21.01
C VAL A 263 -12.10 20.41 -21.17
N THR A 264 -12.06 19.72 -22.30
CA THR A 264 -11.08 18.64 -22.52
C THR A 264 -10.29 18.83 -23.81
N ALA A 265 -9.05 18.34 -23.82
CA ALA A 265 -8.15 18.29 -24.96
C ALA A 265 -7.48 16.90 -25.03
N GLU A 266 -7.13 16.47 -26.25
CA GLU A 266 -6.53 15.15 -26.49
C GLU A 266 -5.01 15.22 -26.66
N ASP A 267 -4.47 16.41 -26.93
CA ASP A 267 -3.06 16.65 -27.18
C ASP A 267 -2.64 18.07 -26.75
N VAL A 268 -1.34 18.37 -26.88
CA VAL A 268 -0.76 19.68 -26.51
C VAL A 268 -1.27 20.81 -27.42
N ALA A 269 -1.45 20.56 -28.72
CA ALA A 269 -1.89 21.59 -29.66
C ALA A 269 -3.33 22.06 -29.36
N GLY A 270 -4.23 21.13 -29.07
CA GLY A 270 -5.58 21.45 -28.62
C GLY A 270 -5.60 22.14 -27.26
N ALA A 271 -4.70 21.77 -26.35
CA ALA A 271 -4.54 22.47 -25.07
C ALA A 271 -4.07 23.92 -25.26
N GLU A 272 -3.10 24.17 -26.14
CA GLU A 272 -2.59 25.52 -26.44
C GLU A 272 -3.66 26.45 -27.02
N GLU A 273 -4.51 25.95 -27.94
CA GLU A 273 -5.62 26.74 -28.50
C GLU A 273 -6.63 27.12 -27.41
N LEU A 274 -6.99 26.19 -26.52
CA LEU A 274 -7.94 26.42 -25.44
C LEU A 274 -7.38 27.34 -24.34
N LEU A 275 -6.08 27.27 -24.07
CA LEU A 275 -5.37 28.12 -23.09
C LEU A 275 -5.17 29.57 -23.57
N ALA A 276 -5.79 29.97 -24.69
CA ALA A 276 -6.04 31.37 -25.02
C ALA A 276 -6.84 32.09 -23.92
N GLU A 277 -7.69 31.34 -23.21
CA GLU A 277 -8.42 31.77 -22.01
C GLU A 277 -7.81 31.18 -20.73
N GLU A 278 -8.09 31.82 -19.59
CA GLU A 278 -7.63 31.34 -18.28
C GLU A 278 -8.56 30.24 -17.72
N PHE A 279 -7.95 29.22 -17.11
CA PHE A 279 -8.61 28.18 -16.33
C PHE A 279 -8.15 28.23 -14.87
N ASP A 280 -8.97 27.70 -13.97
CA ASP A 280 -8.64 27.63 -12.55
C ASP A 280 -7.82 26.38 -12.20
N LEU A 281 -8.09 25.28 -12.92
CA LEU A 281 -7.38 24.02 -12.78
C LEU A 281 -7.04 23.46 -14.17
N VAL A 282 -5.81 23.02 -14.38
CA VAL A 282 -5.40 22.24 -15.54
C VAL A 282 -4.94 20.87 -15.07
N VAL A 283 -5.56 19.80 -15.56
CA VAL A 283 -5.13 18.41 -15.33
C VAL A 283 -4.49 17.91 -16.62
N THR A 284 -3.22 17.51 -16.59
CA THR A 284 -2.52 17.07 -17.82
C THR A 284 -1.78 15.75 -17.62
N ASP A 285 -1.87 14.83 -18.57
CA ASP A 285 -0.93 13.71 -18.65
C ASP A 285 0.47 14.21 -19.04
N ILE A 286 1.51 13.55 -18.55
CA ILE A 286 2.90 13.72 -18.97
C ILE A 286 3.15 13.09 -20.35
N GLY A 287 2.52 11.95 -20.64
CA GLY A 287 2.79 11.10 -21.80
C GLY A 287 1.94 11.40 -23.04
N LEU A 288 1.84 12.67 -23.47
CA LEU A 288 1.00 13.06 -24.61
C LEU A 288 1.64 12.72 -25.98
N PRO A 289 0.85 12.45 -27.03
CA PRO A 289 1.37 12.21 -28.38
C PRO A 289 2.05 13.45 -28.97
N GLY A 290 3.31 13.33 -29.39
CA GLY A 290 4.04 14.33 -30.17
C GLY A 290 4.78 15.43 -29.37
N ALA A 291 4.48 15.63 -28.08
CA ALA A 291 5.14 16.58 -27.17
C ALA A 291 4.99 16.12 -25.70
N SER A 292 5.74 16.69 -24.75
CA SER A 292 5.65 16.26 -23.34
C SER A 292 4.60 17.10 -22.60
N GLY A 293 3.82 16.52 -21.68
CA GLY A 293 2.88 17.28 -20.82
C GLY A 293 3.54 18.39 -19.99
N ARG A 294 4.87 18.41 -19.92
CA ARG A 294 5.69 19.50 -19.38
C ARG A 294 5.59 20.78 -20.19
N ASP A 295 5.36 20.69 -21.50
CA ASP A 295 5.16 21.83 -22.39
C ASP A 295 3.83 22.53 -22.05
N VAL A 296 2.78 21.77 -21.74
CA VAL A 296 1.51 22.29 -21.22
C VAL A 296 1.72 23.03 -19.89
N VAL A 297 2.47 22.44 -18.96
CA VAL A 297 2.78 23.07 -17.66
C VAL A 297 3.54 24.40 -17.85
N SER A 298 4.58 24.38 -18.70
CA SER A 298 5.39 25.56 -19.00
C SER A 298 4.56 26.67 -19.66
N PHE A 299 3.71 26.31 -20.62
CA PHE A 299 2.81 27.24 -21.31
C PHE A 299 1.84 27.89 -20.32
N VAL A 300 1.13 27.09 -19.52
CA VAL A 300 0.17 27.57 -18.51
C VAL A 300 0.87 28.52 -17.55
N LYS A 301 2.03 28.14 -16.99
CA LYS A 301 2.72 28.95 -15.97
C LYS A 301 3.33 30.23 -16.52
N SER A 302 3.70 30.26 -17.80
CA SER A 302 4.21 31.48 -18.46
C SER A 302 3.11 32.53 -18.70
N ARG A 303 1.88 32.08 -18.96
CA ARG A 303 0.76 32.95 -19.37
C ARG A 303 -0.21 33.25 -18.24
N TRP A 304 -0.49 32.25 -17.40
CA TRP A 304 -1.43 32.29 -16.28
C TRP A 304 -0.77 31.71 -15.01
N PRO A 305 0.15 32.45 -14.35
CA PRO A 305 0.92 31.93 -13.21
C PRO A 305 0.04 31.43 -12.04
N ALA A 306 -1.13 32.05 -11.85
CA ALA A 306 -2.08 31.71 -10.79
C ALA A 306 -2.90 30.45 -11.08
N THR A 307 -2.92 29.93 -12.32
CA THR A 307 -3.63 28.70 -12.68
C THR A 307 -2.96 27.52 -11.99
N GLN A 308 -3.77 26.65 -11.39
CA GLN A 308 -3.25 25.45 -10.73
C GLN A 308 -3.11 24.32 -11.73
N VAL A 309 -1.97 23.65 -11.74
CA VAL A 309 -1.66 22.55 -12.67
C VAL A 309 -1.45 21.26 -11.89
N LEU A 310 -2.30 20.27 -12.15
CA LEU A 310 -2.21 18.90 -11.66
C LEU A 310 -1.69 17.99 -12.77
N VAL A 311 -0.52 17.42 -12.55
CA VAL A 311 0.10 16.52 -13.52
C VAL A 311 -0.24 15.08 -13.18
N VAL A 312 -0.79 14.35 -14.14
CA VAL A 312 -1.07 12.92 -14.05
C VAL A 312 0.06 12.17 -14.76
N THR A 313 0.67 11.17 -14.11
CA THR A 313 1.85 10.47 -14.65
C THR A 313 1.81 8.98 -14.37
N ALA A 314 2.34 8.13 -15.25
CA ALA A 314 2.48 6.70 -14.95
C ALA A 314 3.50 6.45 -13.83
N LEU A 315 3.29 5.41 -13.01
CA LEU A 315 4.24 4.97 -11.98
C LEU A 315 5.60 4.52 -12.57
N HIS A 316 5.66 4.28 -13.88
CA HIS A 316 6.80 3.70 -14.60
C HIS A 316 7.80 4.75 -15.10
N ASP A 317 7.53 6.02 -14.82
CA ASP A 317 8.30 7.13 -15.33
C ASP A 317 8.98 7.87 -14.19
N ALA A 318 9.70 7.15 -13.31
CA ALA A 318 10.51 7.78 -12.26
C ALA A 318 11.53 8.78 -12.84
N GLN A 319 12.02 8.56 -14.05
CA GLN A 319 12.89 9.50 -14.79
C GLN A 319 12.13 10.67 -15.41
N VAL A 320 10.92 10.48 -15.94
CA VAL A 320 10.11 11.59 -16.50
C VAL A 320 9.44 12.41 -15.39
N ALA A 321 9.09 11.80 -14.26
CA ALA A 321 8.70 12.47 -13.01
C ALA A 321 9.86 13.26 -12.41
N ALA A 322 11.06 12.68 -12.28
CA ALA A 322 12.28 13.40 -11.86
C ALA A 322 12.61 14.57 -12.81
N GLY A 323 12.41 14.37 -14.10
CA GLY A 323 12.46 15.43 -15.09
C GLY A 323 11.39 16.50 -14.86
N ALA A 324 10.12 16.11 -14.79
CA ALA A 324 8.94 16.99 -14.72
C ALA A 324 8.84 17.78 -13.42
N LEU A 325 9.50 17.33 -12.35
CA LEU A 325 9.76 18.08 -11.12
C LEU A 325 10.56 19.38 -11.33
N GLY A 326 11.17 19.57 -12.50
CA GLY A 326 11.78 20.84 -12.93
C GLY A 326 10.82 21.82 -13.62
N ALA A 327 9.57 21.42 -13.89
CA ALA A 327 8.52 22.32 -14.39
C ALA A 327 7.60 22.71 -13.23
N SER A 328 7.19 23.98 -13.15
CA SER A 328 6.41 24.59 -12.05
C SER A 328 4.98 24.05 -11.85
N ALA A 329 4.75 22.73 -11.97
CA ALA A 329 3.48 22.10 -11.65
C ALA A 329 3.20 22.16 -10.15
N ASP A 330 1.93 22.38 -9.79
CA ASP A 330 1.56 22.61 -8.39
C ASP A 330 1.35 21.31 -7.61
N ARG A 331 0.99 20.21 -8.31
CA ARG A 331 0.66 18.90 -7.75
C ARG A 331 0.87 17.77 -8.79
N TYR A 332 1.17 16.56 -8.32
CA TYR A 332 1.32 15.35 -9.14
C TYR A 332 0.41 14.22 -8.67
N LEU A 333 -0.03 13.37 -9.61
CA LEU A 333 -0.90 12.23 -9.38
C LEU A 333 -0.42 11.03 -10.21
N PHE A 334 -0.18 9.88 -9.58
CA PHE A 334 0.43 8.72 -10.26
C PHE A 334 -0.62 7.70 -10.71
N LYS A 335 -0.64 7.30 -12.00
CA LYS A 335 -1.42 6.18 -12.54
C LYS A 335 -0.81 4.84 -12.06
N PRO A 336 -1.60 3.89 -11.54
CA PRO A 336 -3.04 4.00 -11.29
C PRO A 336 -3.33 4.81 -10.02
N PHE A 337 -4.23 5.80 -10.13
CA PHE A 337 -4.69 6.63 -9.00
C PHE A 337 -6.18 6.37 -8.71
N ARG A 338 -6.60 6.52 -7.46
CA ARG A 338 -8.03 6.49 -7.11
C ARG A 338 -8.65 7.85 -7.43
N MET A 339 -9.93 7.89 -7.81
CA MET A 339 -10.61 9.17 -8.03
C MET A 339 -10.66 10.04 -6.76
N ALA A 340 -10.69 9.42 -5.58
CA ALA A 340 -10.59 10.15 -4.30
C ALA A 340 -9.26 10.93 -4.18
N ASP A 341 -8.18 10.44 -4.79
CA ASP A 341 -6.89 11.12 -4.81
C ASP A 341 -6.95 12.32 -5.77
N LEU A 342 -7.52 12.15 -6.97
CA LEU A 342 -7.78 13.25 -7.91
C LEU A 342 -8.61 14.37 -7.25
N ARG A 343 -9.72 14.02 -6.58
CA ARG A 343 -10.61 14.97 -5.88
C ARG A 343 -9.88 15.72 -4.77
N ARG A 344 -9.09 15.02 -3.96
CA ARG A 344 -8.29 15.63 -2.89
C ARG A 344 -7.29 16.65 -3.44
N HIS A 345 -6.62 16.32 -4.56
CA HIS A 345 -5.65 17.22 -5.19
C HIS A 345 -6.34 18.41 -5.88
N ALA A 346 -7.49 18.20 -6.52
CA ALA A 346 -8.29 19.26 -7.13
C ALA A 346 -8.88 20.23 -6.08
N ALA A 347 -9.45 19.71 -4.99
CA ALA A 347 -9.95 20.53 -3.88
C ALA A 347 -8.84 21.38 -3.24
N GLY A 348 -7.67 20.76 -3.01
CA GLY A 348 -6.49 21.47 -2.50
C GLY A 348 -5.80 22.39 -3.51
N ALA A 349 -6.19 22.38 -4.79
CA ALA A 349 -5.76 23.33 -5.79
C ALA A 349 -6.70 24.55 -5.81
N VAL A 350 -8.02 24.32 -5.78
CA VAL A 350 -9.03 25.39 -5.66
C VAL A 350 -8.81 26.22 -4.39
N ASP A 351 -8.56 25.59 -3.24
CA ASP A 351 -8.27 26.26 -1.97
C ASP A 351 -6.95 27.07 -1.97
N ARG A 352 -6.06 26.82 -2.93
CA ARG A 352 -4.84 27.62 -3.17
C ARG A 352 -5.12 28.80 -4.11
N ARG A 353 -5.95 28.58 -5.13
CA ARG A 353 -6.40 29.62 -6.06
C ARG A 353 -7.18 30.72 -5.33
N THR A 354 -8.03 30.38 -4.37
CA THR A 354 -8.74 31.36 -3.54
C THR A 354 -7.81 32.22 -2.67
N ARG A 355 -6.63 31.70 -2.30
CA ARG A 355 -5.62 32.41 -1.50
C ARG A 355 -4.60 33.19 -2.33
N THR A 356 -4.54 32.93 -3.64
CA THR A 356 -3.66 33.64 -4.58
C THR A 356 -4.51 34.70 -5.28
N PRO A 357 -4.44 35.99 -4.90
CA PRO A 357 -5.35 36.97 -5.48
C PRO A 357 -5.04 37.13 -6.96
N SER A 358 -6.00 36.81 -7.82
CA SER A 358 -5.98 37.28 -9.21
C SER A 358 -5.94 38.81 -9.17
N GLY A 359 -4.81 39.37 -9.60
CA GLY A 359 -4.56 40.80 -9.56
C GLY A 359 -5.63 41.57 -10.32
N THR A 360 -6.53 42.22 -9.59
CA THR A 360 -7.11 43.49 -10.01
C THR A 360 -7.04 44.47 -8.84
N ALA A 361 -6.54 45.66 -9.14
CA ALA A 361 -6.14 46.75 -8.26
C ALA A 361 -7.04 47.00 -7.04
N HIS A 362 -6.46 47.40 -5.91
CA HIS A 362 -6.58 48.75 -5.32
C HIS A 362 -5.53 48.93 -4.20
N GLY A 363 -4.85 50.08 -4.22
CA GLY A 363 -3.63 50.35 -3.47
C GLY A 363 -3.76 50.44 -1.96
N GLY A 364 -2.68 50.08 -1.28
CA GLY A 364 -2.41 50.30 0.14
C GLY A 364 -0.97 49.89 0.42
N VAL A 365 -0.22 50.79 1.05
CA VAL A 365 1.22 50.73 1.35
C VAL A 365 1.64 49.44 2.08
N PRO A 366 2.82 48.84 1.81
CA PRO A 366 3.29 47.69 2.58
C PRO A 366 3.83 48.16 3.93
N GLU A 367 3.20 47.71 5.01
CA GLU A 367 3.80 47.74 6.35
C GLU A 367 4.59 46.44 6.55
N SER A 368 5.86 46.63 6.86
CA SER A 368 6.93 45.67 7.05
C SER A 368 6.65 44.61 8.12
N VAL A 369 6.83 43.33 7.78
CA VAL A 369 7.11 42.25 8.74
C VAL A 369 8.20 41.33 8.17
N GLU A 370 9.37 41.48 8.78
CA GLU A 370 10.45 40.54 9.12
C GLU A 370 10.67 39.23 8.32
N ASP A 371 11.96 39.03 8.02
CA ASP A 371 12.62 37.89 7.37
C ASP A 371 12.08 36.50 7.76
N GLY A 372 11.47 35.80 6.81
CA GLY A 372 11.33 34.33 6.80
C GLY A 372 12.22 33.72 5.70
N PRO A 373 12.82 32.54 5.89
CA PRO A 373 13.70 31.93 4.88
C PRO A 373 12.88 31.38 3.70
N PRO A 374 13.49 31.22 2.51
CA PRO A 374 12.81 31.30 1.22
C PRO A 374 11.92 30.10 0.90
N GLU A 375 10.74 30.41 0.35
CA GLU A 375 9.84 29.53 -0.36
C GLU A 375 10.48 29.00 -1.66
N ASP A 376 10.49 27.66 -1.83
CA ASP A 376 10.40 26.89 -3.11
C ASP A 376 11.04 25.48 -2.97
N ARG A 377 10.39 24.56 -2.24
CA ARG A 377 10.71 23.12 -2.33
C ARG A 377 9.43 22.28 -2.22
N PRO A 378 9.28 21.18 -2.98
CA PRO A 378 8.17 20.24 -2.79
C PRO A 378 8.15 19.83 -1.32
N ASP A 379 6.97 19.90 -0.69
CA ASP A 379 6.73 19.70 0.74
C ASP A 379 7.47 18.45 1.25
N SER A 380 8.71 18.63 1.72
CA SER A 380 9.63 17.54 2.01
C SER A 380 9.09 16.66 3.14
N ARG A 381 8.16 17.19 3.94
CA ARG A 381 7.44 16.45 4.98
C ARG A 381 6.42 15.46 4.42
N ALA A 382 5.74 15.78 3.31
CA ALA A 382 4.78 14.87 2.69
C ALA A 382 5.49 13.70 1.99
N VAL A 383 6.61 13.99 1.33
CA VAL A 383 7.45 12.99 0.66
C VAL A 383 8.09 12.02 1.67
N LEU A 384 8.61 12.53 2.78
CA LEU A 384 9.19 11.70 3.84
C LEU A 384 8.14 10.85 4.57
N ARG A 385 6.89 11.34 4.72
CA ARG A 385 5.78 10.50 5.20
C ARG A 385 5.48 9.32 4.27
N GLY A 386 5.61 9.51 2.96
CA GLY A 386 5.50 8.44 1.97
C GLY A 386 6.60 7.38 2.13
N ALA A 387 7.84 7.82 2.32
CA ALA A 387 8.97 6.92 2.57
C ALA A 387 8.80 6.12 3.88
N HIS A 388 8.26 6.73 4.94
CA HIS A 388 7.93 6.03 6.20
C HIS A 388 6.85 4.94 5.99
N ALA A 389 5.87 5.18 5.12
CA ALA A 389 4.84 4.18 4.81
C ALA A 389 5.44 2.96 4.09
N LEU A 390 6.44 3.17 3.23
CA LEU A 390 7.17 2.11 2.55
C LEU A 390 7.99 1.27 3.54
N THR A 391 8.72 1.89 4.47
CA THR A 391 9.46 1.13 5.50
C THR A 391 8.53 0.26 6.34
N ARG A 392 7.34 0.77 6.72
CA ARG A 392 6.34 -0.03 7.46
C ARG A 392 5.82 -1.22 6.65
N ALA A 393 5.63 -1.04 5.34
CA ALA A 393 5.22 -2.13 4.46
C ALA A 393 6.32 -3.19 4.31
N VAL A 394 7.59 -2.78 4.27
CA VAL A 394 8.76 -3.67 4.30
C VAL A 394 8.81 -4.47 5.60
N ALA A 395 8.65 -3.80 6.75
CA ALA A 395 8.71 -4.46 8.05
C ALA A 395 7.63 -5.55 8.21
N ALA A 396 6.43 -5.28 7.67
CA ALA A 396 5.36 -6.28 7.64
C ALA A 396 5.67 -7.49 6.74
N ARG A 397 6.54 -7.34 5.72
CA ARG A 397 6.94 -8.42 4.81
C ARG A 397 8.09 -9.25 5.36
N ASP A 398 9.13 -8.61 5.93
CA ASP A 398 10.35 -9.31 6.41
C ASP A 398 10.24 -9.84 7.85
N GLY A 399 9.08 -9.62 8.49
CA GLY A 399 8.82 -10.06 9.86
C GLY A 399 9.61 -9.29 10.90
N SER A 400 10.22 -8.16 10.54
CA SER A 400 10.82 -7.25 11.52
C SER A 400 9.73 -6.51 12.32
N SER A 401 10.07 -6.16 13.56
CA SER A 401 9.18 -5.38 14.41
C SER A 401 8.94 -4.00 13.78
N LEU A 402 7.68 -3.57 13.72
CA LEU A 402 7.27 -2.24 13.23
C LEU A 402 7.93 -1.07 14.00
N GLY A 403 8.61 -1.34 15.13
CA GLY A 403 9.37 -0.37 15.93
C GLY A 403 10.90 -0.50 15.84
N ALA A 404 11.45 -1.32 14.94
CA ALA A 404 12.89 -1.53 14.82
C ALA A 404 13.65 -0.21 14.52
N GLY A 405 13.15 0.59 13.57
CA GLY A 405 13.76 1.89 13.22
C GLY A 405 13.80 2.88 14.39
N GLU A 406 12.77 2.89 15.24
CA GLU A 406 12.72 3.73 16.44
C GLU A 406 13.75 3.30 17.49
N ARG A 407 13.89 2.00 17.73
CA ARG A 407 14.93 1.49 18.65
C ARG A 407 16.33 1.75 18.13
N VAL A 408 16.56 1.50 16.84
CA VAL A 408 17.83 1.80 16.17
C VAL A 408 18.15 3.28 16.30
N SER A 409 17.17 4.18 16.13
CA SER A 409 17.36 5.63 16.35
C SER A 409 17.80 5.95 17.77
N ARG A 410 17.11 5.41 18.79
CA ARG A 410 17.45 5.66 20.20
C ARG A 410 18.84 5.16 20.56
N TYR A 411 19.24 3.99 20.04
CA TYR A 411 20.61 3.50 20.19
C TYR A 411 21.62 4.42 19.49
N ALA A 412 21.33 4.80 18.24
CA ALA A 412 22.20 5.63 17.41
C ALA A 412 22.44 7.01 18.03
N GLU A 413 21.39 7.66 18.55
CA GLU A 413 21.50 8.94 19.26
C GLU A 413 22.38 8.82 20.52
N CYS A 414 22.27 7.72 21.27
CA CYS A 414 23.11 7.51 22.44
C CYS A 414 24.60 7.43 22.07
N LEU A 415 24.91 6.73 20.99
CA LEU A 415 26.29 6.58 20.50
C LEU A 415 26.81 7.87 19.86
N ALA A 416 25.97 8.57 19.10
CA ALA A 416 26.31 9.85 18.47
C ALA A 416 26.73 10.89 19.52
N ARG A 417 26.02 10.99 20.65
CA ARG A 417 26.40 11.91 21.75
C ARG A 417 27.78 11.64 22.36
N ILE A 418 28.28 10.41 22.27
CA ILE A 418 29.61 10.05 22.79
C ILE A 418 30.68 10.30 21.73
N LEU A 419 30.39 10.00 20.47
CA LEU A 419 31.34 10.05 19.36
C LEU A 419 31.46 11.44 18.71
N ASP A 420 30.38 12.22 18.74
CA ASP A 420 30.28 13.57 18.21
C ASP A 420 29.51 14.46 19.22
N PRO A 421 30.09 14.74 20.40
CA PRO A 421 29.41 15.50 21.46
C PRO A 421 29.12 16.95 21.08
N THR A 422 29.74 17.47 20.02
CA THR A 422 29.55 18.83 19.49
C THR A 422 28.51 18.89 18.37
N GLU A 423 27.99 17.74 17.92
CA GLU A 423 27.03 17.62 16.80
C GLU A 423 27.54 18.23 15.48
N GLU A 424 28.86 18.27 15.28
CA GLU A 424 29.47 18.91 14.10
C GLU A 424 29.43 17.99 12.86
N VAL A 425 29.36 16.68 13.08
CA VAL A 425 29.49 15.65 12.04
C VAL A 425 28.17 14.93 11.79
N VAL A 426 27.39 14.65 12.83
CA VAL A 426 26.16 13.88 12.75
C VAL A 426 24.97 14.71 13.22
N GLY A 427 24.20 15.25 12.27
CA GLY A 427 22.96 15.96 12.57
C GLY A 427 21.90 15.01 13.13
N HIS A 428 21.42 15.27 14.36
CA HIS A 428 20.45 14.40 15.05
C HIS A 428 19.14 14.17 14.27
N ALA A 429 18.59 15.22 13.66
CA ALA A 429 17.35 15.11 12.89
C ALA A 429 17.53 14.20 11.65
N SER A 430 18.66 14.32 10.97
CA SER A 430 19.02 13.51 9.81
C SER A 430 19.32 12.07 10.20
N LEU A 431 20.01 11.86 11.33
CA LEU A 431 20.29 10.53 11.87
C LEU A 431 19.00 9.79 12.26
N HIS A 432 18.08 10.48 12.94
CA HIS A 432 16.77 9.92 13.29
C HIS A 432 16.02 9.49 12.02
N LEU A 433 15.93 10.39 11.03
CA LEU A 433 15.27 10.09 9.76
C LEU A 433 15.93 8.94 9.00
N ALA A 434 17.26 8.86 9.01
CA ALA A 434 18.01 7.78 8.40
C ALA A 434 17.68 6.43 9.04
N CYS A 435 17.56 6.36 10.37
CA CYS A 435 17.16 5.15 11.10
C CYS A 435 15.73 4.67 10.77
N GLN A 436 14.86 5.57 10.30
CA GLN A 436 13.50 5.19 9.86
C GLN A 436 13.47 4.68 8.41
N LEU A 437 14.53 4.90 7.63
CA LEU A 437 14.52 4.71 6.18
C LEU A 437 15.62 3.78 5.67
N TYR A 438 16.62 3.41 6.48
CA TYR A 438 17.81 2.67 6.06
C TYR A 438 17.49 1.38 5.28
N ASP A 439 16.38 0.73 5.63
CA ASP A 439 15.95 -0.55 5.06
C ASP A 439 14.85 -0.43 3.99
N VAL A 440 14.47 0.78 3.56
CA VAL A 440 13.37 1.00 2.60
C VAL A 440 13.57 0.24 1.28
N GLY A 441 14.83 0.01 0.90
CA GLY A 441 15.20 -0.69 -0.33
C GLY A 441 14.79 -2.17 -0.36
N LYS A 442 14.55 -2.81 0.81
CA LYS A 442 14.06 -4.19 0.87
C LYS A 442 12.70 -4.37 0.19
N ILE A 443 11.98 -3.28 -0.12
CA ILE A 443 10.77 -3.32 -0.94
C ILE A 443 11.02 -4.01 -2.30
N GLY A 444 12.23 -3.87 -2.86
CA GLY A 444 12.64 -4.50 -4.12
C GLY A 444 13.17 -5.93 -3.98
N VAL A 445 13.27 -6.48 -2.77
CA VAL A 445 13.72 -7.87 -2.53
C VAL A 445 12.50 -8.81 -2.61
N PRO A 446 12.58 -9.94 -3.35
CA PRO A 446 11.48 -10.90 -3.44
C PRO A 446 11.12 -11.54 -2.09
N ASP A 447 9.83 -11.82 -1.85
CA ASP A 447 9.37 -12.47 -0.61
C ASP A 447 10.03 -13.84 -0.39
N SER A 448 10.26 -14.61 -1.46
CA SER A 448 10.93 -15.91 -1.40
C SER A 448 12.35 -15.85 -0.82
N ILE A 449 13.00 -14.68 -0.85
CA ILE A 449 14.31 -14.42 -0.26
C ILE A 449 14.15 -13.74 1.09
N LEU A 450 13.24 -12.78 1.19
CA LEU A 450 13.00 -11.97 2.39
C LEU A 450 12.44 -12.79 3.55
N THR A 451 11.60 -13.79 3.26
CA THR A 451 10.95 -14.67 4.25
C THR A 451 11.52 -16.09 4.25
N LYS A 452 12.66 -16.34 3.59
CA LYS A 452 13.21 -17.68 3.43
C LYS A 452 13.56 -18.31 4.78
N GLU A 453 13.09 -19.54 5.00
CA GLU A 453 13.46 -20.34 6.16
C GLU A 453 14.78 -21.08 5.88
N GLY A 454 15.91 -20.50 6.30
CA GLY A 454 17.24 -21.11 6.18
C GLY A 454 18.30 -20.21 5.55
N GLU A 455 19.47 -20.78 5.23
CA GLU A 455 20.56 -20.03 4.60
C GLU A 455 20.20 -19.63 3.17
N LEU A 456 20.49 -18.38 2.82
CA LEU A 456 20.38 -17.89 1.45
C LEU A 456 21.47 -18.54 0.59
N THR A 457 21.13 -18.93 -0.64
CA THR A 457 22.15 -19.30 -1.62
C THR A 457 23.02 -18.08 -1.97
N PRO A 458 24.22 -18.26 -2.54
CA PRO A 458 25.06 -17.13 -2.95
C PRO A 458 24.33 -16.13 -3.87
N GLU A 459 23.48 -16.62 -4.77
CA GLU A 459 22.67 -15.81 -5.67
C GLU A 459 21.59 -15.01 -4.93
N GLU A 460 20.86 -15.66 -4.02
CA GLU A 460 19.83 -15.02 -3.19
C GLU A 460 20.45 -13.99 -2.25
N ALA A 461 21.60 -14.31 -1.65
CA ALA A 461 22.38 -13.38 -0.84
C ALA A 461 22.85 -12.17 -1.67
N GLY A 462 23.22 -12.37 -2.94
CA GLY A 462 23.52 -11.29 -3.88
C GLY A 462 22.32 -10.37 -4.12
N GLN A 463 21.12 -10.93 -4.26
CA GLN A 463 19.89 -10.14 -4.40
C GLN A 463 19.53 -9.39 -3.11
N MET A 464 19.66 -10.03 -1.93
CA MET A 464 19.48 -9.37 -0.65
C MET A 464 20.44 -8.19 -0.46
N ARG A 465 21.71 -8.34 -0.89
CA ARG A 465 22.74 -7.28 -0.82
C ARG A 465 22.47 -6.09 -1.76
N SER A 466 21.47 -6.15 -2.62
CA SER A 466 21.10 -5.04 -3.51
C SER A 466 20.24 -3.96 -2.84
N HIS A 467 19.63 -4.26 -1.68
CA HIS A 467 18.69 -3.34 -1.03
C HIS A 467 19.29 -1.97 -0.63
N PRO A 468 20.58 -1.81 -0.26
CA PRO A 468 21.11 -0.48 0.03
C PRO A 468 21.15 0.42 -1.22
N LEU A 469 21.49 -0.17 -2.37
CA LEU A 469 21.46 0.54 -3.66
C LEU A 469 20.03 0.90 -4.06
N GLN A 470 19.09 -0.03 -3.90
CA GLN A 470 17.68 0.21 -4.20
C GLN A 470 17.09 1.30 -3.29
N GLY A 471 17.39 1.25 -1.99
CA GLY A 471 16.96 2.27 -1.02
C GLY A 471 17.52 3.64 -1.35
N HIS A 472 18.81 3.70 -1.72
CA HIS A 472 19.44 4.94 -2.18
C HIS A 472 18.76 5.49 -3.44
N GLN A 473 18.50 4.64 -4.44
CA GLN A 473 17.80 5.03 -5.68
C GLN A 473 16.37 5.53 -5.43
N ILE A 474 15.68 4.99 -4.42
CA ILE A 474 14.35 5.44 -4.01
C ILE A 474 14.42 6.82 -3.35
N LEU A 475 15.43 7.06 -2.50
CA LEU A 475 15.49 8.25 -1.64
C LEU A 475 16.25 9.42 -2.26
N GLU A 476 17.25 9.18 -3.13
CA GLU A 476 18.05 10.21 -3.81
C GLU A 476 17.18 11.30 -4.47
N PRO A 477 16.10 10.98 -5.21
CA PRO A 477 15.25 12.02 -5.79
C PRO A 477 14.30 12.69 -4.77
N LEU A 478 14.18 12.15 -3.56
CA LEU A 478 13.20 12.58 -2.55
C LEU A 478 13.79 13.45 -1.44
N THR A 479 15.10 13.36 -1.23
CA THR A 479 15.81 14.14 -0.20
C THR A 479 17.21 14.50 -0.67
N ASN A 480 17.65 15.72 -0.34
CA ASN A 480 19.04 16.13 -0.49
C ASN A 480 19.86 15.93 0.80
N ASP A 481 19.26 15.30 1.81
CA ASP A 481 19.92 14.99 3.07
C ASP A 481 20.99 13.91 2.83
N ARG A 482 22.24 14.36 2.78
CA ARG A 482 23.38 13.51 2.48
C ARG A 482 23.57 12.42 3.53
N THR A 483 23.31 12.71 4.80
CA THR A 483 23.41 11.75 5.90
C THR A 483 22.42 10.61 5.71
N VAL A 484 21.16 10.91 5.36
CA VAL A 484 20.15 9.89 5.06
C VAL A 484 20.58 9.00 3.88
N LEU A 485 21.00 9.62 2.78
CA LEU A 485 21.41 8.89 1.58
C LEU A 485 22.64 8.01 1.79
N ASP A 486 23.62 8.50 2.57
CA ASP A 486 24.84 7.76 2.87
C ASP A 486 24.57 6.62 3.86
N VAL A 487 23.73 6.82 4.88
CA VAL A 487 23.35 5.74 5.81
C VAL A 487 22.64 4.62 5.05
N VAL A 488 21.62 4.94 4.25
CA VAL A 488 20.85 3.93 3.49
C VAL A 488 21.78 3.13 2.58
N LEU A 489 22.73 3.79 1.93
CA LEU A 489 23.65 3.15 1.00
C LEU A 489 24.77 2.35 1.68
N LEU A 490 25.28 2.82 2.84
CA LEU A 490 26.57 2.37 3.39
C LEU A 490 26.47 1.70 4.77
N HIS A 491 25.28 1.55 5.38
CA HIS A 491 25.14 0.92 6.71
C HIS A 491 25.55 -0.56 6.77
N HIS A 492 25.83 -1.19 5.63
CA HIS A 492 26.38 -2.56 5.50
C HIS A 492 27.85 -2.61 5.07
N GLU A 493 28.54 -1.47 5.01
CA GLU A 493 29.99 -1.45 4.88
C GLU A 493 30.64 -1.95 6.18
N ASN A 494 31.78 -2.64 6.05
CA ASN A 494 32.56 -3.14 7.17
C ASN A 494 33.82 -2.28 7.31
N TRP A 495 34.24 -2.01 8.55
CA TRP A 495 35.44 -1.21 8.82
C TRP A 495 36.69 -1.66 8.05
N ASP A 496 36.87 -2.97 7.84
CA ASP A 496 37.99 -3.56 7.09
C ASP A 496 37.83 -3.54 5.55
N GLY A 497 36.70 -3.06 5.03
CA GLY A 497 36.40 -3.01 3.59
C GLY A 497 35.78 -4.28 3.01
N SER A 498 35.52 -5.30 3.83
CA SER A 498 34.86 -6.54 3.38
C SER A 498 33.33 -6.41 3.20
N GLY A 499 32.78 -5.23 3.47
CA GLY A 499 31.35 -4.93 3.40
C GLY A 499 30.87 -4.65 1.98
N TYR A 500 29.64 -4.14 1.88
CA TYR A 500 28.97 -3.86 0.61
C TYR A 500 28.07 -2.61 0.75
N PRO A 501 27.66 -1.96 -0.35
CA PRO A 501 27.85 -2.32 -1.77
C PRO A 501 29.12 -1.77 -2.43
N GLN A 502 29.82 -0.81 -1.81
CA GLN A 502 30.98 -0.13 -2.40
C GLN A 502 32.32 -0.65 -1.87
N GLY A 503 32.34 -1.41 -0.77
CA GLY A 503 33.57 -1.93 -0.17
C GLY A 503 34.41 -0.82 0.46
N ARG A 504 33.75 0.19 1.05
CA ARG A 504 34.42 1.28 1.76
C ARG A 504 35.00 0.75 3.07
N SER A 505 36.12 1.34 3.50
CA SER A 505 36.81 0.96 4.72
C SER A 505 37.23 2.17 5.54
N GLY A 506 37.43 1.95 6.84
CA GLY A 506 37.90 2.97 7.78
C GLY A 506 37.04 4.23 7.75
N ASP A 507 37.71 5.38 7.76
CA ASP A 507 37.12 6.71 7.70
C ASP A 507 36.41 7.02 6.37
N GLY A 508 36.51 6.13 5.37
CA GLY A 508 35.74 6.22 4.13
C GLY A 508 34.24 5.95 4.33
N ILE A 509 33.87 5.35 5.46
CA ILE A 509 32.48 5.09 5.87
C ILE A 509 32.02 6.25 6.76
N PRO A 510 30.97 7.02 6.39
CA PRO A 510 30.47 8.11 7.24
C PRO A 510 30.10 7.63 8.64
N LEU A 511 30.42 8.43 9.67
CA LEU A 511 30.20 8.07 11.07
C LEU A 511 28.74 7.65 11.35
N ALA A 512 27.77 8.37 10.78
CA ALA A 512 26.35 8.03 10.88
C ALA A 512 26.05 6.61 10.35
N ALA A 513 26.63 6.21 9.22
CA ALA A 513 26.44 4.87 8.65
C ALA A 513 27.09 3.78 9.51
N GLN A 514 28.27 4.06 10.10
CA GLN A 514 28.91 3.15 11.05
C GLN A 514 28.04 2.94 12.30
N ILE A 515 27.51 4.02 12.87
CA ILE A 515 26.64 3.99 14.04
C ILE A 515 25.38 3.15 13.74
N VAL A 516 24.65 3.49 12.66
CA VAL A 516 23.41 2.80 12.30
C VAL A 516 23.65 1.33 11.98
N GLY A 517 24.73 0.99 11.27
CA GLY A 517 25.08 -0.41 10.98
C GLY A 517 25.34 -1.26 12.23
N MET A 518 25.93 -0.67 13.29
CA MET A 518 26.10 -1.37 14.57
C MET A 518 24.79 -1.49 15.34
N CYS A 519 23.97 -0.43 15.35
CA CYS A 519 22.65 -0.45 15.99
C CYS A 519 21.70 -1.45 15.33
N ASP A 520 21.69 -1.55 14.00
CA ASP A 520 20.94 -2.56 13.26
C ASP A 520 21.43 -3.98 13.60
N ALA A 521 22.76 -4.20 13.67
CA ALA A 521 23.31 -5.49 14.06
C ALA A 521 22.92 -5.89 15.50
N LEU A 522 22.95 -4.94 16.44
CA LEU A 522 22.52 -5.16 17.82
C LEU A 522 21.04 -5.54 17.87
N GLU A 523 20.19 -4.72 17.24
CA GLU A 523 18.74 -4.95 17.15
C GLU A 523 18.43 -6.29 16.49
N ALA A 524 19.13 -6.63 15.42
CA ALA A 524 18.98 -7.92 14.76
C ALA A 524 19.27 -9.10 15.69
N MET A 525 20.30 -9.00 16.53
CA MET A 525 20.71 -10.06 17.44
C MET A 525 19.79 -10.21 18.65
N THR A 526 19.23 -9.13 19.16
CA THR A 526 18.48 -9.12 20.42
C THR A 526 16.97 -9.27 20.25
N GLN A 527 16.47 -9.35 19.02
CA GLN A 527 15.05 -9.60 18.73
C GLN A 527 14.80 -11.04 18.27
N ASP A 528 13.62 -11.55 18.64
CA ASP A 528 13.10 -12.77 18.03
C ASP A 528 12.80 -12.52 16.55
N ARG A 529 13.23 -13.45 15.71
CA ARG A 529 12.92 -13.48 14.29
C ARG A 529 12.23 -14.79 13.98
N ALA A 530 11.47 -14.83 12.88
CA ALA A 530 10.68 -15.99 12.45
C ALA A 530 11.43 -17.34 12.57
N PHE A 531 12.76 -17.35 12.40
CA PHE A 531 13.59 -18.56 12.41
C PHE A 531 14.78 -18.53 13.38
N ARG A 532 14.89 -17.51 14.24
CA ARG A 532 16.00 -17.38 15.20
C ARG A 532 15.53 -16.69 16.48
N LYS A 533 15.73 -17.36 17.62
CA LYS A 533 15.51 -16.73 18.93
C LYS A 533 16.49 -15.59 19.18
N ALA A 534 16.03 -14.56 19.87
CA ALA A 534 16.84 -13.49 20.39
C ALA A 534 18.04 -14.04 21.17
N ARG A 535 19.22 -13.49 20.91
CA ARG A 535 20.40 -13.74 21.75
C ARG A 535 20.25 -12.97 23.07
N PRO A 536 20.74 -13.52 24.18
CA PRO A 536 20.88 -12.76 25.42
C PRO A 536 21.67 -11.47 25.17
N TRP A 537 21.25 -10.37 25.79
CA TRP A 537 21.87 -9.05 25.64
C TRP A 537 23.41 -9.07 25.80
N SER A 538 23.91 -9.80 26.80
CA SER A 538 25.35 -9.94 27.04
C SER A 538 26.07 -10.63 25.90
N GLU A 539 25.47 -11.67 25.31
CA GLU A 539 26.05 -12.40 24.17
C GLU A 539 26.05 -11.55 22.90
N ALA A 540 25.01 -10.72 22.70
CA ALA A 540 24.97 -9.77 21.59
C ALA A 540 26.11 -8.74 21.68
N LEU A 541 26.37 -8.20 22.88
CA LEU A 541 27.49 -7.27 23.09
C LEU A 541 28.86 -7.93 22.91
N ASP A 542 29.04 -9.14 23.44
CA ASP A 542 30.30 -9.88 23.27
C ASP A 542 30.58 -10.20 21.79
N GLU A 543 29.53 -10.47 21.01
CA GLU A 543 29.65 -10.65 19.57
C GLU A 543 30.04 -9.34 18.85
N LEU A 544 29.44 -8.19 19.21
CA LEU A 544 29.86 -6.89 18.65
C LEU A 544 31.33 -6.58 18.99
N ARG A 545 31.76 -6.84 20.24
CA ARG A 545 33.15 -6.66 20.69
C ARG A 545 34.13 -7.54 19.90
N ARG A 546 33.73 -8.76 19.55
CA ARG A 546 34.55 -9.65 18.69
C ARG A 546 34.75 -9.10 17.28
N MET A 547 33.83 -8.28 16.79
CA MET A 547 33.91 -7.66 15.45
C MET A 547 34.68 -6.32 15.44
N LYS A 548 35.33 -5.96 16.55
CA LYS A 548 36.18 -4.77 16.66
C LYS A 548 37.34 -4.83 15.67
N GLY A 549 37.48 -3.77 14.87
CA GLY A 549 38.53 -3.63 13.86
C GLY A 549 38.27 -4.43 12.57
N THR A 550 37.18 -5.21 12.49
CA THR A 550 36.75 -5.88 11.25
C THR A 550 35.45 -5.28 10.74
N ARG A 551 34.33 -5.48 11.44
CA ARG A 551 33.04 -4.87 11.06
C ARG A 551 32.90 -3.45 11.60
N PHE A 552 33.33 -3.22 12.85
CA PHE A 552 33.12 -1.95 13.55
C PHE A 552 34.44 -1.31 13.94
N SER A 553 34.50 0.02 13.91
CA SER A 553 35.70 0.76 14.31
C SER A 553 36.01 0.56 15.80
N PRO A 554 37.30 0.64 16.19
CA PRO A 554 37.68 0.60 17.60
C PRO A 554 37.01 1.70 18.44
N GLU A 555 36.83 2.92 17.92
CA GLU A 555 36.15 4.00 18.63
C GLU A 555 34.68 3.69 18.87
N LEU A 556 33.98 3.15 17.86
CA LEU A 556 32.55 2.83 17.95
C LEU A 556 32.28 1.75 19.02
N ILE A 557 33.16 0.74 19.12
CA ILE A 557 33.09 -0.26 20.20
C ILE A 557 33.39 0.38 21.57
N GLY A 558 34.32 1.33 21.65
CA GLY A 558 34.56 2.08 22.89
C GLY A 558 33.33 2.90 23.33
N ALA A 559 32.60 3.49 22.38
CA ALA A 559 31.34 4.18 22.65
C ALA A 559 30.23 3.22 23.07
N LEU A 560 30.14 2.03 22.44
CA LEU A 560 29.22 0.96 22.85
C LEU A 560 29.43 0.56 24.32
N ASP A 561 30.68 0.33 24.73
CA ASP A 561 31.02 -0.03 26.10
C ASP A 561 30.67 1.09 27.09
N SER A 562 30.91 2.35 26.70
CA SER A 562 30.56 3.52 27.52
C SER A 562 29.05 3.73 27.63
N ALA A 563 28.29 3.36 26.59
CA ALA A 563 26.83 3.50 26.52
C ALA A 563 26.05 2.28 27.03
N GLU A 564 26.71 1.18 27.41
CA GLU A 564 26.07 -0.12 27.66
C GLU A 564 24.85 -0.01 28.58
N ALA A 565 24.98 0.69 29.70
CA ALA A 565 23.90 0.81 30.69
C ALA A 565 22.63 1.47 30.12
N GLU A 566 22.82 2.49 29.27
CA GLU A 566 21.75 3.25 28.63
C GLU A 566 21.13 2.46 27.48
N LEU A 567 21.94 1.83 26.64
CA LEU A 567 21.46 0.94 25.57
C LEU A 567 20.65 -0.22 26.15
N ARG A 568 21.10 -0.80 27.27
CA ARG A 568 20.37 -1.87 27.98
C ARG A 568 19.08 -1.38 28.63
N ARG A 569 19.00 -0.10 28.99
CA ARG A 569 17.75 0.52 29.47
C ARG A 569 16.75 0.62 28.32
N ILE A 570 17.18 1.17 27.18
CA ILE A 570 16.37 1.29 25.96
C ILE A 570 15.84 -0.09 25.52
N PHE A 571 16.69 -1.11 25.52
CA PHE A 571 16.30 -2.49 25.20
C PHE A 571 15.19 -3.01 26.12
N ARG A 572 15.35 -2.86 27.44
CA ARG A 572 14.36 -3.34 28.43
C ARG A 572 13.02 -2.64 28.32
N GLU A 573 13.02 -1.33 28.09
CA GLU A 573 11.78 -0.55 27.92
C GLU A 573 10.95 -1.02 26.72
N ALA A 574 11.62 -1.41 25.64
CA ALA A 574 10.95 -1.96 24.48
C ALA A 574 10.39 -3.37 24.73
N SER A 575 11.12 -4.25 25.43
CA SER A 575 10.64 -5.59 25.76
C SER A 575 9.42 -5.56 26.68
N THR A 576 9.31 -4.57 27.58
CA THR A 576 8.13 -4.42 28.45
C THR A 576 6.89 -3.87 27.73
N ALA A 577 7.06 -3.21 26.59
CA ALA A 577 5.96 -2.68 25.79
C ALA A 577 5.30 -3.76 24.91
N ASP A 578 6.06 -4.77 24.46
CA ASP A 578 5.55 -5.90 23.65
C ASP A 578 4.85 -6.99 24.52
N ASP A 579 5.23 -7.17 25.79
CA ASP A 579 4.59 -8.13 26.70
C ASP A 579 3.26 -7.62 27.31
N GLY A 580 2.92 -6.34 27.12
CA GLY A 580 1.71 -5.70 27.66
C GLY A 580 0.47 -5.83 26.78
N SER A 581 0.56 -6.46 25.61
CA SER A 581 -0.53 -6.59 24.63
C SER A 581 -0.99 -8.04 24.38
N ALA A 582 -0.78 -8.94 25.36
CA ALA A 582 -1.21 -10.35 25.29
C ALA A 582 -2.64 -10.57 25.82
#